data_AF-X1SM01-F1
#
_entry.id   AF-X1SM01-F1
#
_cell.length_a   1.000
_cell.length_b   1.000
_cell.length_c   1.000
_cell.angle_alpha   90.00
_cell.angle_beta   90.00
_cell.angle_gamma   90.00
#
_symmetry.space_group_name_H-M   'P 1'
#
loop_
_entity.id
_entity.type
_entity.pdbx_description
1 polymer ?
#
loop_
_entity_poly.entity_id
_entity_poly.type
_entity_poly.pdbx_seq_one_letter_code
_entity_poly.pdbx_strand_id
1 'polypeptide(L)'
;MKIKYLGHAAFVIASDSGVKIITDPYTTSPELTYGEIKATADIVTVSHDHLDHCNVAAVGGDPQVMRRAEVSTARGIKFKGVISYHDDEGGRMRGGNIIFCFEVDGVRV
;
A
#
# COMPACT_ATOMS: atom_id res chain seq x y z
N MET A 1 11.88 9.37 -9.22
CA MET A 1 11.14 8.22 -8.64
C MET A 1 11.98 6.95 -8.63
N LYS A 2 11.96 6.19 -7.53
CA LYS A 2 12.55 4.84 -7.39
C LYS A 2 11.52 3.87 -6.84
N ILE A 3 11.48 2.65 -7.38
CA ILE A 3 10.59 1.58 -6.91
C ILE A 3 11.45 0.41 -6.44
N LYS A 4 11.18 -0.10 -5.24
CA LYS A 4 11.81 -1.30 -4.67
C LYS A 4 10.73 -2.30 -4.27
N TYR A 5 10.81 -3.51 -4.81
CA TYR A 5 9.98 -4.62 -4.37
C TYR A 5 10.44 -5.16 -3.00
N LEU A 6 9.51 -5.34 -2.07
CA LEU A 6 9.76 -5.89 -0.73
C LEU A 6 9.25 -7.33 -0.58
N GLY A 7 8.38 -7.80 -1.47
CA GLY A 7 7.70 -9.08 -1.37
C GLY A 7 6.18 -8.94 -1.47
N HIS A 8 5.51 -9.97 -1.96
CA HIS A 8 4.05 -10.03 -2.13
C HIS A 8 3.48 -8.81 -2.89
N ALA A 9 2.58 -8.04 -2.26
CA ALA A 9 2.04 -6.79 -2.78
C ALA A 9 2.77 -5.54 -2.26
N ALA A 10 3.90 -5.72 -1.55
CA ALA A 10 4.61 -4.62 -0.91
C ALA A 10 5.75 -4.05 -1.76
N PHE A 11 5.67 -2.75 -2.03
CA PHE A 11 6.69 -1.96 -2.71
C PHE A 11 7.01 -0.72 -1.91
N VAL A 12 8.27 -0.30 -1.90
CA VAL A 12 8.65 1.09 -1.57
C VAL A 12 8.64 1.89 -2.86
N ILE A 13 7.87 2.97 -2.90
CA ILE A 13 7.90 3.97 -3.97
C ILE A 13 8.45 5.25 -3.35
N ALA A 14 9.64 5.65 -3.76
CA ALA A 14 10.33 6.83 -3.26
C ALA A 14 10.33 7.93 -4.32
N SER A 15 9.83 9.11 -3.96
CA SER A 15 9.97 10.32 -4.74
C SER A 15 11.41 10.85 -4.72
N ASP A 16 11.76 11.69 -5.69
CA ASP A 16 13.08 12.34 -5.73
C ASP A 16 13.25 13.38 -4.62
N SER A 17 12.15 13.89 -4.05
CA SER A 17 12.14 14.76 -2.86
C SER A 17 12.25 14.00 -1.54
N GLY A 18 12.25 12.66 -1.57
CA GLY A 18 12.51 11.80 -0.42
C GLY A 18 11.28 11.23 0.28
N VAL A 19 10.05 11.63 -0.11
CA VAL A 19 8.80 11.02 0.39
C VAL A 19 8.73 9.56 -0.04
N LYS A 20 8.43 8.66 0.91
CA LYS A 20 8.32 7.21 0.69
C LYS A 20 6.90 6.72 0.95
N ILE A 21 6.39 5.94 -0.01
CA ILE A 21 5.13 5.20 0.09
C ILE A 21 5.46 3.72 0.22
N ILE A 22 4.84 3.00 1.15
CA ILE A 22 4.80 1.55 1.15
C ILE A 22 3.39 1.06 0.81
N THR A 23 3.28 0.14 -0.14
CA THR A 23 2.03 -0.55 -0.46
C THR A 23 1.90 -1.81 0.36
N ASP A 24 0.67 -2.15 0.77
CA ASP A 24 0.24 -3.43 1.34
C ASP A 24 1.30 -4.19 2.17
N PRO A 25 1.78 -3.62 3.29
CA PRO A 25 2.76 -4.33 4.11
C PRO A 25 2.15 -5.62 4.67
N TYR A 26 2.92 -6.69 4.69
CA TYR A 26 2.44 -8.03 5.06
C TYR A 26 3.04 -8.54 6.36
N THR A 27 2.42 -9.58 6.93
CA THR A 27 2.99 -10.38 8.02
C THR A 27 3.60 -11.64 7.44
N THR A 28 4.80 -12.00 7.86
CA THR A 28 5.43 -13.27 7.44
C THR A 28 4.66 -14.46 8.00
N SER A 29 4.55 -15.52 7.23
CA SER A 29 3.94 -16.79 7.64
C SER A 29 4.62 -17.97 6.94
N PRO A 30 4.31 -19.23 7.31
CA PRO A 30 4.78 -20.39 6.55
C PRO A 30 4.38 -20.36 5.07
N GLU A 31 3.26 -19.73 4.73
CA GLU A 31 2.74 -19.55 3.37
C GLU A 31 3.28 -18.27 2.70
N LEU A 32 3.75 -17.29 3.48
CA LEU A 32 4.31 -16.03 2.99
C LEU A 32 5.74 -15.82 3.51
N THR A 33 6.70 -16.40 2.79
CA THR A 33 8.09 -16.57 3.22
C THR A 33 9.03 -15.44 2.80
N TYR A 34 8.51 -14.28 2.38
CA TYR A 34 9.35 -13.12 2.15
C TYR A 34 9.95 -12.59 3.47
N GLY A 35 11.03 -11.82 3.41
CA GLY A 35 11.66 -11.26 4.61
C GLY A 35 10.79 -10.21 5.29
N GLU A 36 10.92 -10.06 6.62
CA GLU A 36 10.21 -9.02 7.37
C GLU A 36 10.43 -7.62 6.76
N ILE A 37 9.35 -6.83 6.69
CA ILE A 37 9.45 -5.43 6.31
C ILE A 37 10.09 -4.66 7.48
N LYS A 38 11.28 -4.11 7.24
CA LYS A 38 12.02 -3.22 8.17
C LYS A 38 12.21 -1.81 7.61
N ALA A 39 11.48 -1.49 6.54
CA ALA A 39 11.56 -0.22 5.85
C ALA A 39 10.74 0.85 6.58
N THR A 40 11.15 2.11 6.42
CA THR A 40 10.39 3.28 6.88
C THR A 40 9.63 3.91 5.73
N ALA A 41 8.46 4.49 6.04
CA ALA A 41 7.65 5.22 5.07
C ALA A 41 6.98 6.44 5.71
N ASP A 42 6.61 7.40 4.85
CA ASP A 42 5.79 8.55 5.24
C ASP A 42 4.31 8.28 5.00
N ILE A 43 4.01 7.35 4.08
CA ILE A 43 2.66 6.97 3.68
C ILE A 43 2.61 5.45 3.53
N VAL A 44 1.53 4.84 4.00
CA VAL A 44 1.23 3.43 3.73
C VAL A 44 -0.12 3.35 3.04
N THR A 45 -0.21 2.60 1.94
CA THR A 45 -1.52 2.22 1.37
C THR A 45 -1.87 0.82 1.83
N VAL A 46 -3.15 0.59 2.15
CA VAL A 46 -3.67 -0.73 2.44
C VAL A 46 -4.93 -0.97 1.61
N SER A 47 -4.81 -1.88 0.65
CA SER A 47 -5.88 -2.22 -0.29
C SER A 47 -7.07 -2.89 0.39
N HIS A 48 -6.82 -3.79 1.35
CA HIS A 48 -7.82 -4.51 2.13
C HIS A 48 -7.24 -5.12 3.43
N ASP A 49 -8.11 -5.66 4.28
CA ASP A 49 -7.81 -6.07 5.66
C ASP A 49 -7.33 -7.53 5.84
N HIS A 50 -6.92 -8.21 4.77
CA HIS A 50 -6.29 -9.53 4.95
C HIS A 50 -4.87 -9.40 5.50
N LEU A 51 -4.44 -10.40 6.28
CA LEU A 51 -3.18 -10.39 7.05
C LEU A 51 -1.92 -10.24 6.19
N ASP A 52 -2.00 -10.67 4.93
CA ASP A 52 -0.97 -10.56 3.93
C ASP A 52 -0.95 -9.19 3.22
N HIS A 53 -1.80 -8.24 3.61
CA HIS A 53 -1.86 -6.89 3.00
C HIS A 53 -1.90 -5.72 4.01
N CYS A 54 -2.08 -5.97 5.31
CA CYS A 54 -2.48 -4.92 6.26
C CYS A 54 -1.55 -4.69 7.46
N ASN A 55 -0.34 -5.22 7.47
CA ASN A 55 0.62 -5.14 8.59
C ASN A 55 1.34 -3.79 8.68
N VAL A 56 0.59 -2.71 8.90
CA VAL A 56 1.14 -1.36 9.03
C VAL A 56 2.15 -1.25 10.18
N ALA A 57 1.97 -2.05 11.25
CA ALA A 57 2.84 -2.04 12.42
C ALA A 57 4.29 -2.46 12.15
N ALA A 58 4.55 -3.21 11.06
CA ALA A 58 5.92 -3.55 10.65
C ALA A 58 6.65 -2.38 9.97
N VAL A 59 5.92 -1.37 9.49
CA VAL A 59 6.51 -0.21 8.82
C VAL A 59 7.03 0.77 9.87
N GLY A 60 8.31 1.11 9.81
CA GLY A 60 8.89 2.09 10.72
C GLY A 60 8.51 3.54 10.36
N GLY A 61 8.58 4.43 11.35
CA GLY A 61 8.21 5.84 11.21
C GLY A 61 6.82 6.13 11.78
N ASP A 62 6.19 7.19 11.28
CA ASP A 62 4.80 7.58 11.60
C ASP A 62 4.04 7.84 10.29
N PRO A 63 3.72 6.76 9.54
CA PRO A 63 3.14 6.91 8.21
C PRO A 63 1.67 7.33 8.26
N GLN A 64 1.26 8.20 7.33
CA GLN A 64 -0.16 8.41 7.06
C GLN A 64 -0.73 7.17 6.35
N VAL A 65 -1.77 6.57 6.91
CA VAL A 65 -2.35 5.33 6.37
C VAL A 65 -3.54 5.64 5.45
N MET A 66 -3.39 5.28 4.18
CA MET A 66 -4.42 5.38 3.14
C MET A 66 -5.16 4.05 3.04
N ARG A 67 -6.43 4.03 3.46
CA ARG A 67 -7.26 2.81 3.55
C ARG A 67 -8.72 3.07 3.15
N ARG A 68 -8.96 4.11 2.36
CA ARG A 68 -10.32 4.51 1.94
C ARG A 68 -10.36 4.76 0.45
N ALA A 69 -11.48 4.36 -0.16
CA ALA A 69 -11.76 4.62 -1.57
C ALA A 69 -12.24 6.06 -1.76
N GLU A 70 -11.31 7.01 -1.65
CA GLU A 70 -11.60 8.44 -1.77
C GLU A 70 -10.46 9.19 -2.46
N VAL A 71 -10.75 10.42 -2.88
CA VAL A 71 -9.70 11.36 -3.30
C VAL A 71 -9.15 12.04 -2.06
N SER A 72 -7.84 12.00 -1.90
CA SER A 72 -7.17 12.47 -0.70
C SER A 72 -5.74 12.92 -1.03
N THR A 73 -5.10 13.62 -0.09
CA THR A 73 -3.71 14.07 -0.23
C THR A 73 -2.95 13.69 1.03
N ALA A 74 -1.79 13.06 0.87
CA ALA A 74 -0.86 12.75 1.96
C ALA A 74 0.54 13.19 1.55
N ARG A 75 1.23 13.94 2.43
CA ARG A 75 2.56 14.53 2.18
C ARG A 75 2.72 15.21 0.80
N GLY A 76 1.67 15.88 0.32
CA GLY A 76 1.66 16.56 -0.99
C GLY A 76 1.41 15.68 -2.21
N ILE A 77 1.25 14.37 -2.03
CA ILE A 77 0.90 13.40 -3.09
C ILE A 77 -0.61 13.18 -3.09
N LYS A 78 -1.24 13.30 -4.26
CA LYS A 78 -2.67 13.07 -4.44
C LYS A 78 -2.93 11.58 -4.69
N PHE A 79 -3.84 11.01 -3.93
CA PHE A 79 -4.33 9.65 -4.07
C PHE A 79 -5.78 9.66 -4.56
N LYS A 80 -6.13 8.65 -5.35
CA LYS A 80 -7.49 8.26 -5.68
C LYS A 80 -7.65 6.79 -5.34
N GLY A 81 -8.42 6.47 -4.31
CA GLY A 81 -8.86 5.11 -4.06
C GLY A 81 -10.09 4.77 -4.91
N VAL A 82 -10.04 3.63 -5.60
CA VAL A 82 -11.13 3.12 -6.45
C VAL A 82 -11.63 1.82 -5.85
N ILE A 83 -12.94 1.73 -5.62
CA ILE A 83 -13.58 0.52 -5.11
C ILE A 83 -13.43 -0.60 -6.14
N SER A 84 -13.02 -1.76 -5.66
CA SER A 84 -12.94 -3.02 -6.37
C SER A 84 -13.25 -4.17 -5.40
N TYR A 85 -13.15 -5.41 -5.86
CA TYR A 85 -13.54 -6.58 -5.08
C TYR A 85 -12.52 -7.70 -5.27
N HIS A 86 -12.38 -8.55 -4.25
CA HIS A 86 -11.45 -9.68 -4.25
C HIS A 86 -12.08 -10.95 -4.87
N ASP A 87 -13.26 -10.83 -5.47
CA ASP A 87 -13.98 -11.89 -6.16
C ASP A 87 -14.80 -11.32 -7.33
N ASP A 88 -15.37 -12.20 -8.13
CA ASP A 88 -16.26 -11.88 -9.26
C ASP A 88 -17.73 -11.72 -8.86
N GLU A 89 -18.03 -11.75 -7.56
CA GLU A 89 -19.38 -11.63 -6.98
C GLU A 89 -19.55 -10.36 -6.14
N GLY A 90 -18.78 -9.30 -6.41
CA GLY A 90 -18.93 -8.00 -5.76
C GLY A 90 -18.47 -7.98 -4.29
N GLY A 91 -17.49 -8.81 -3.94
CA GLY A 91 -16.88 -8.90 -2.62
C GLY A 91 -17.63 -9.82 -1.66
N ARG A 92 -18.64 -10.55 -2.15
CA ARG A 92 -19.49 -11.41 -1.31
C ARG A 92 -18.74 -12.61 -0.74
N MET A 93 -17.73 -13.10 -1.44
CA MET A 93 -16.96 -14.29 -1.06
C MET A 93 -15.67 -13.94 -0.34
N ARG A 94 -14.99 -12.87 -0.77
CA ARG A 94 -13.61 -12.54 -0.37
C ARG A 94 -13.42 -11.08 0.06
N GLY A 95 -14.49 -10.28 0.09
CA GLY A 95 -14.47 -8.91 0.58
C GLY A 95 -14.11 -7.85 -0.47
N GLY A 96 -14.16 -6.59 -0.04
CA GLY A 96 -13.79 -5.44 -0.85
C GLY A 96 -12.27 -5.27 -0.99
N ASN A 97 -11.87 -4.54 -2.02
CA ASN A 97 -10.49 -4.17 -2.30
C ASN A 97 -10.43 -2.73 -2.80
N ILE A 98 -9.35 -2.00 -2.50
CA ILE A 98 -9.13 -0.64 -2.99
C ILE A 98 -7.93 -0.65 -3.94
N ILE A 99 -8.15 -0.20 -5.18
CA ILE A 99 -7.06 0.14 -6.09
C ILE A 99 -6.66 1.59 -5.79
N PHE A 100 -5.40 1.83 -5.49
CA PHE A 100 -4.87 3.18 -5.30
C PHE A 100 -4.18 3.67 -6.57
N CYS A 101 -4.62 4.82 -7.07
CA CYS A 101 -3.90 5.57 -8.10
C CYS A 101 -3.28 6.82 -7.50
N PHE A 102 -2.02 7.12 -7.82
CA PHE A 102 -1.32 8.30 -7.33
C PHE A 102 -0.19 8.70 -8.30
N GLU A 103 0.30 9.93 -8.15
CA GLU A 103 1.32 10.48 -9.05
C GLU A 103 2.58 10.87 -8.26
N VAL A 104 3.73 10.34 -8.65
CA VAL A 104 5.04 10.61 -8.03
C VAL A 104 6.03 10.99 -9.13
N ASP A 105 6.66 12.16 -8.98
CA ASP A 105 7.64 12.70 -9.92
C ASP A 105 7.18 12.66 -11.40
N GLY A 106 5.91 12.99 -11.65
CA GLY A 106 5.32 13.01 -12.99
C GLY A 106 4.95 11.64 -13.56
N VAL A 107 5.08 10.56 -12.79
CA VAL A 107 4.62 9.22 -13.17
C VAL A 107 3.37 8.86 -12.39
N ARG A 108 2.31 8.49 -13.10
CA ARG A 108 1.07 7.97 -12.50
C ARG A 108 1.17 6.46 -12.35
N VAL A 109 0.97 6.00 -11.12
CA VAL A 109 0.84 4.60 -10.70
C VAL A 109 -0.63 4.30 -10.44
#